data_AF-A0A377BU68-F1
#
_entry.id   AF-A0A377BU68-F1
#
_cell.length_a   1.000
_cell.length_b   1.000
_cell.length_c   1.000
_cell.angle_alpha   90.00
_cell.angle_beta   90.00
_cell.angle_gamma   90.00
#
_symmetry.space_group_name_H-M   'P 1'
#
loop_
_entity.id
_entity.type
_entity.pdbx_description
1 polymer ?
#
loop_
_entity_poly.entity_id
_entity_poly.type
_entity_poly.pdbx_seq_one_letter_code
_entity_poly.pdbx_strand_id
1 'polypeptide(L)'
;MQAVGKGYTDAYLPIVERRKAMAYGERERNFQLYRRGRYVEFNLVWDRGTLFGLQTGGRTESILMSMPPLVRWEYDYQPKDGSPEAALSEFIKVRDWV
;
A
#
# COMPACT_ATOMS: atom_id res chain seq x y z
N MET A 1 23.72 0.49 -5.46
CA MET A 1 22.40 1.00 -5.94
C MET A 1 21.89 0.27 -7.18
N GLN A 2 22.70 0.04 -8.22
CA GLN A 2 22.24 -0.62 -9.46
C GLN A 2 21.57 -1.98 -9.24
N ALA A 3 22.17 -2.85 -8.42
CA ALA A 3 21.62 -4.17 -8.12
C ALA A 3 20.23 -4.10 -7.42
N VAL A 4 20.04 -3.13 -6.51
CA VAL A 4 18.75 -2.96 -5.81
C VAL A 4 17.66 -2.47 -6.75
N GLY A 5 17.96 -1.48 -7.61
CA GLY A 5 17.01 -0.97 -8.59
C GLY A 5 16.57 -2.03 -9.59
N LYS A 6 17.52 -2.82 -10.11
CA LYS A 6 17.22 -3.95 -10.99
C LYS A 6 16.45 -5.06 -10.26
N GLY A 7 16.84 -5.38 -9.03
CA GLY A 7 16.18 -6.37 -8.20
C GLY A 7 14.70 -6.04 -7.94
N TYR A 8 14.36 -4.76 -7.75
CA TYR A 8 12.97 -4.32 -7.58
C TYR A 8 12.09 -4.68 -8.80
N THR A 9 12.56 -4.38 -10.02
CA THR A 9 11.81 -4.70 -11.24
C THR A 9 11.73 -6.20 -11.48
N ASP A 10 12.84 -6.91 -11.26
CA ASP A 10 12.91 -8.36 -11.43
C ASP A 10 11.95 -9.08 -10.47
N ALA A 11 11.75 -8.55 -9.25
CA ALA A 11 10.83 -9.11 -8.25
C ALA A 11 9.36 -8.72 -8.47
N TYR A 12 9.07 -7.44 -8.74
CA TYR A 12 7.70 -6.92 -8.72
C TYR A 12 6.95 -7.09 -10.04
N LEU A 13 7.62 -6.95 -11.20
CA LEU A 13 6.95 -7.06 -12.50
C LEU A 13 6.28 -8.43 -12.73
N PRO A 14 6.91 -9.57 -12.39
CA PRO A 14 6.25 -10.87 -12.52
C PRO A 14 4.98 -11.02 -11.67
N ILE A 15 4.88 -10.30 -10.54
CA ILE A 15 3.69 -10.29 -9.70
C ILE A 15 2.57 -9.51 -10.41
N VAL A 16 2.88 -8.34 -10.96
CA VAL A 16 1.92 -7.53 -11.72
C VAL A 16 1.39 -8.30 -12.93
N GLU A 17 2.28 -8.87 -13.75
CA GLU A 17 1.89 -9.62 -14.95
C GLU A 17 0.98 -10.80 -14.61
N ARG A 18 1.25 -11.51 -13.51
CA ARG A 18 0.43 -12.64 -13.06
C ARG A 18 -0.95 -12.23 -12.54
N ARG A 19 -1.07 -11.04 -11.94
CA ARG A 19 -2.26 -10.64 -11.18
C ARG A 19 -3.14 -9.60 -11.88
N LYS A 20 -2.61 -8.85 -12.85
CA LYS A 20 -3.32 -7.70 -13.48
C LYS A 20 -4.65 -8.05 -14.16
N ALA A 21 -4.80 -9.28 -14.66
CA ALA A 21 -6.00 -9.74 -15.35
C ALA A 21 -6.99 -10.50 -14.44
N MET A 22 -6.68 -10.64 -13.15
CA MET A 22 -7.58 -11.32 -12.22
C MET A 22 -8.84 -10.49 -12.01
N ALA A 23 -9.99 -11.15 -12.13
CA ALA A 23 -11.27 -10.52 -11.83
C ALA A 23 -11.35 -10.12 -10.36
N TYR A 24 -11.92 -8.94 -10.09
CA TYR A 24 -12.22 -8.46 -8.75
C TYR A 24 -13.58 -7.77 -8.78
N GLY A 25 -14.29 -7.81 -7.66
CA GLY A 25 -15.58 -7.16 -7.49
C GLY A 25 -15.51 -5.93 -6.58
N GLU A 26 -16.69 -5.43 -6.23
CA GLU A 26 -16.83 -4.27 -5.34
C GLU A 26 -16.28 -4.55 -3.94
N ARG A 27 -16.42 -5.78 -3.44
CA ARG A 27 -15.92 -6.20 -2.13
C ARG A 27 -14.41 -6.02 -2.03
N GLU A 28 -13.67 -6.57 -3.00
CA GLU A 28 -12.21 -6.46 -3.07
C GLU A 28 -11.78 -5.00 -3.29
N ARG A 29 -12.52 -4.25 -4.12
CA ARG A 29 -12.26 -2.83 -4.35
C ARG A 29 -12.45 -2.01 -3.07
N ASN A 30 -13.52 -2.23 -2.33
CA ASN A 30 -13.80 -1.53 -1.07
C ASN A 30 -12.75 -1.85 0.00
N PHE A 31 -12.29 -3.10 0.07
CA PHE A 31 -11.18 -3.48 0.92
C PHE A 31 -9.87 -2.80 0.50
N GLN A 32 -9.57 -2.75 -0.81
CA GLN A 32 -8.40 -2.05 -1.32
C GLN A 32 -8.40 -0.55 -0.94
N LEU A 33 -9.55 0.12 -1.08
CA LEU A 33 -9.70 1.54 -0.69
C LEU A 33 -9.51 1.75 0.81
N TYR A 34 -10.04 0.83 1.63
CA TYR A 34 -9.81 0.85 3.08
C TYR A 34 -8.32 0.64 3.43
N ARG A 35 -7.65 -0.33 2.81
CA ARG A 35 -6.22 -0.59 3.04
C ARG A 35 -5.33 0.57 2.59
N ARG A 36 -5.71 1.28 1.53
CA ARG A 36 -5.07 2.53 1.11
C ARG A 36 -5.13 3.63 2.18
N GLY A 37 -6.14 3.60 3.06
CA GLY A 37 -6.21 4.49 4.24
C GLY A 37 -5.00 4.34 5.15
N ARG A 38 -4.62 3.10 5.45
CA ARG A 38 -3.41 2.80 6.24
C ARG A 38 -2.12 3.26 5.55
N TYR A 39 -2.08 3.22 4.23
CA TYR A 39 -0.93 3.71 3.45
C TYR A 39 -0.83 5.24 3.50
N VAL A 40 -1.95 5.95 3.43
CA VAL A 40 -2.00 7.41 3.61
C VAL A 40 -1.58 7.79 5.04
N GLU A 41 -2.11 7.10 6.06
CA GLU A 41 -1.71 7.29 7.45
C GLU A 41 -0.19 7.12 7.61
N PHE A 42 0.38 6.04 7.05
CA PHE A 42 1.83 5.80 7.09
C PHE A 42 2.62 7.02 6.58
N ASN A 43 2.32 7.46 5.36
CA ASN A 43 3.09 8.52 4.71
C ASN A 43 2.90 9.89 5.39
N LEU A 44 1.70 10.21 5.86
CA LEU A 44 1.42 11.52 6.44
C LEU A 44 1.80 11.64 7.92
N VAL A 45 1.95 10.52 8.64
CA VAL A 45 2.19 10.53 10.09
C VAL A 45 3.59 10.01 10.46
N TRP A 46 4.16 9.07 9.69
CA TRP A 46 5.42 8.40 10.06
C TRP A 46 6.53 8.51 9.03
N ASP A 47 6.22 8.67 7.74
CA ASP A 47 7.26 8.79 6.72
C ASP A 47 8.06 10.09 6.88
N ARG A 48 9.31 9.95 7.31
CA ARG A 48 10.21 11.09 7.57
C ARG A 48 10.45 11.92 6.31
N GLY A 49 10.50 11.29 5.14
CA GLY A 49 10.74 11.98 3.87
C GLY A 49 9.59 12.91 3.51
N THR A 50 8.37 12.40 3.60
CA THR A 50 7.13 13.17 3.39
C THR A 50 7.03 14.32 4.39
N LEU A 51 7.18 14.04 5.69
CA LEU A 51 7.10 15.07 6.75
C LEU A 51 8.12 16.19 6.54
N PHE A 52 9.39 15.83 6.34
CA PHE A 52 10.46 16.79 6.11
C PHE A 52 10.21 17.62 4.85
N GLY A 53 9.85 16.99 3.74
CA GLY A 53 9.59 17.67 2.47
C GLY A 53 8.47 18.70 2.58
N LEU A 54 7.38 18.37 3.27
CA LEU A 54 6.25 19.28 3.48
C LEU A 54 6.63 20.44 4.42
N GLN A 55 7.38 20.16 5.48
CA GLN A 55 7.78 21.18 6.48
C GLN A 55 8.84 22.15 5.96
N THR A 56 9.64 21.74 4.98
CA THR A 56 10.76 22.54 4.44
C THR A 56 10.43 23.27 3.13
N GLY A 57 9.17 23.25 2.69
CA GLY A 57 8.73 23.93 1.47
C GLY A 57 9.16 23.23 0.18
N GLY A 58 9.36 21.91 0.22
CA GLY A 58 9.59 21.10 -0.98
C GLY A 58 8.39 21.12 -1.94
N ARG A 59 8.58 20.60 -3.16
CA ARG A 59 7.52 20.56 -4.18
C ARG A 59 6.41 19.57 -3.78
N THR A 60 5.33 20.09 -3.20
CA THR A 60 4.20 19.30 -2.67
C THR A 60 3.68 18.25 -3.63
N GLU A 61 3.43 18.59 -4.90
CA GLU A 61 2.94 17.65 -5.91
C GLU A 61 3.89 16.47 -6.17
N SER A 62 5.21 16.68 -6.05
CA SER A 62 6.18 15.59 -6.16
C SER A 62 6.19 14.72 -4.91
N ILE A 63 6.07 15.33 -3.72
CA ILE A 63 6.07 14.63 -2.43
C ILE A 63 4.82 13.76 -2.29
N LEU A 64 3.65 14.32 -2.61
CA LEU A 64 2.35 13.66 -2.48
C LEU A 64 2.00 12.74 -3.65
N MET A 65 2.90 12.54 -4.62
CA MET A 65 2.73 11.53 -5.69
C MET A 65 2.56 10.11 -5.13
N SER A 66 3.01 9.85 -3.90
CA SER A 66 2.78 8.58 -3.20
C SER A 66 1.32 8.35 -2.81
N MET A 67 0.48 9.40 -2.80
CA MET A 67 -0.91 9.29 -2.36
C MET A 67 -1.75 8.49 -3.37
N PRO A 68 -2.62 7.59 -2.90
CA PRO A 68 -3.51 6.85 -3.77
C PRO A 68 -4.58 7.79 -4.37
N PRO A 69 -5.09 7.49 -5.58
CA PRO A 69 -6.10 8.33 -6.24
C PRO A 69 -7.45 8.34 -5.50
N LEU A 70 -7.75 7.26 -4.76
CA LEU A 70 -8.95 7.13 -3.95
C LEU A 70 -8.61 6.33 -2.70
N VAL A 71 -9.26 6.70 -1.60
CA VAL A 71 -9.07 6.13 -0.27
C VAL A 71 -10.40 6.19 0.49
N ARG A 72 -10.59 5.26 1.44
CA ARG A 72 -11.76 5.20 2.30
C ARG A 72 -11.33 4.98 3.74
N TRP A 73 -12.01 5.64 4.67
CA TRP A 73 -11.94 5.35 6.10
C TRP A 73 -13.30 4.84 6.58
N GLU A 74 -13.28 3.92 7.52
CA GLU A 74 -14.45 3.32 8.13
C GLU A 74 -14.17 3.12 9.62
N TYR A 75 -15.11 3.53 10.47
CA TYR A 75 -14.99 3.40 11.91
C TYR A 75 -14.98 1.92 12.30
N ASP A 76 -13.99 1.52 13.10
CA ASP A 76 -13.82 0.17 13.64
C ASP A 76 -14.02 -0.96 12.62
N TYR A 77 -13.53 -0.77 11.39
CA TYR A 77 -13.60 -1.81 10.38
C TYR A 77 -12.79 -3.04 10.81
N GLN A 78 -13.46 -4.19 10.84
CA GLN A 78 -12.86 -5.50 11.04
C GLN A 78 -13.21 -6.39 9.83
N PRO A 79 -12.23 -7.05 9.20
CA PRO A 79 -12.53 -8.00 8.14
C PRO A 79 -13.30 -9.20 8.73
N LYS A 80 -14.23 -9.76 7.95
CA LYS A 80 -15.00 -10.95 8.38
C LYS A 80 -14.07 -12.14 8.61
N ASP A 81 -14.26 -12.87 9.71
CA ASP A 81 -13.49 -14.08 9.99
C ASP A 81 -13.58 -15.10 8.85
N GLY A 82 -12.44 -15.74 8.56
CA GLY A 82 -12.30 -16.69 7.45
C GLY A 82 -12.32 -16.08 6.05
N SER A 83 -12.44 -14.75 5.92
CA SER A 83 -12.36 -14.08 4.62
C SER A 83 -10.92 -13.94 4.09
N PRO A 84 -10.72 -13.80 2.77
CA PRO A 84 -9.43 -13.43 2.21
C PRO A 84 -8.84 -12.15 2.81
N GLU A 85 -9.69 -11.19 3.20
CA GLU A 85 -9.28 -9.93 3.83
C GLU A 85 -8.70 -10.16 5.23
N ALA A 86 -9.28 -11.06 6.02
CA ALA A 86 -8.79 -11.41 7.35
C ALA A 86 -7.39 -12.07 7.28
N ALA A 87 -7.11 -12.82 6.20
CA ALA A 87 -5.81 -13.45 6.00
C ALA A 87 -4.67 -12.43 5.91
N LEU A 88 -4.93 -11.17 5.51
CA LEU A 88 -3.91 -10.11 5.45
C LEU A 88 -3.16 -9.91 6.78
N SER A 89 -3.84 -10.12 7.91
CA SER A 89 -3.25 -9.98 9.25
C SER A 89 -2.02 -10.87 9.44
N GLU A 90 -1.98 -12.03 8.79
CA GLU A 90 -0.82 -12.90 8.80
C GLU A 90 0.31 -12.28 7.98
N PHE A 91 0.03 -11.69 6.81
CA PHE A 91 1.03 -11.15 5.86
C PHE A 91 1.74 -9.89 6.34
N ILE A 92 1.13 -9.13 7.25
CA ILE A 92 1.70 -7.88 7.76
C ILE A 92 2.53 -8.05 9.03
N LYS A 93 2.57 -9.25 9.62
CA LYS A 93 3.48 -9.58 10.72
C LYS A 93 4.87 -9.89 10.17
N VAL A 94 5.90 -9.50 10.93
CA VAL A 94 7.30 -9.84 10.62
C VAL A 94 7.43 -11.37 10.60
N ARG A 95 8.04 -11.90 9.54
CA ARG A 95 8.27 -13.33 9.37
C ARG A 95 9.46 -13.60 8.47
N ASP A 96 9.98 -14.83 8.54
CA ASP A 96 10.95 -15.34 7.58
C ASP A 96 10.23 -15.83 6.32
N TRP A 97 10.65 -15.34 5.16
CA TRP A 97 9.98 -15.54 3.87
C TRP A 97 10.78 -16.39 2.88
N VAL A 98 12.07 -16.65 3.16
CA VAL A 98 13.03 -17.29 2.25
C VAL A 98 13.27 -18.75 2.65
#